data_AF-A0AAV4TEW9-F1
#
_entry.id   AF-A0AAV4TEW9-F1
#
_cell.length_a   1.000
_cell.length_b   1.000
_cell.length_c   1.000
_cell.angle_alpha   90.00
_cell.angle_beta   90.00
_cell.angle_gamma   90.00
#
_symmetry.space_group_name_H-M   'P 1'
#
loop_
_entity.id
_entity.type
_entity.pdbx_description
1 polymer ?
#
loop_
_entity_poly.entity_id
_entity_poly.type
_entity_poly.pdbx_seq_one_letter_code
_entity_poly.pdbx_strand_id
1 'polypeptide(L)'
;SENKVLCHPASVDSLPTSAGTEDHVSMGGFAARKALTVVENVERVIAIELLAACQAIEFLRPLKTTQPLEAVYAIVRSVVK
;
A
#
# COMPACT_ATOMS: atom_id res chain seq x y z
N SER A 1 6.06 -9.29 -2.06
CA SER A 1 7.19 -9.53 -2.99
C SER A 1 6.95 -8.82 -4.32
N GLU A 2 5.76 -8.96 -4.90
CA GLU A 2 5.33 -8.28 -6.14
C GLU A 2 5.68 -6.79 -6.25
N ASN A 3 5.40 -5.99 -5.21
CA ASN A 3 5.74 -4.55 -5.21
C ASN A 3 7.21 -4.25 -5.55
N LYS A 4 8.15 -5.15 -5.24
CA LYS A 4 9.58 -4.95 -5.56
C LYS A 4 9.80 -4.83 -7.08
N VAL A 5 9.06 -5.59 -7.87
CA VAL A 5 9.12 -5.52 -9.35
C VAL A 5 8.50 -4.21 -9.84
N LEU A 6 7.35 -3.82 -9.27
CA LEU A 6 6.64 -2.58 -9.62
C LEU A 6 7.40 -1.29 -9.26
N CYS A 7 8.42 -1.38 -8.39
CA CYS A 7 9.28 -0.26 -8.03
C CYS A 7 10.28 0.14 -9.14
N HIS A 8 10.49 -0.67 -10.18
CA HIS A 8 11.32 -0.24 -11.31
C HIS A 8 10.71 1.03 -11.95
N PRO A 9 11.46 2.12 -12.14
CA PRO A 9 10.90 3.36 -12.68
C PRO A 9 10.42 3.13 -14.11
N ALA A 10 9.17 3.48 -14.41
CA ALA A 10 8.67 3.36 -15.78
C ALA A 10 9.24 4.46 -16.69
N SER A 11 9.61 5.60 -16.11
CA SER A 11 10.06 6.79 -16.82
C SER A 11 11.50 6.74 -17.34
N VAL A 12 12.25 5.67 -17.07
CA VAL A 12 13.58 5.46 -17.66
C VAL A 12 13.51 4.78 -19.03
N ASP A 13 12.33 4.28 -19.40
CA ASP A 13 12.05 3.79 -20.74
C ASP A 13 11.43 4.92 -21.59
N SER A 14 11.82 4.99 -22.85
CA SER A 14 11.30 5.94 -23.83
C SER A 14 11.32 5.29 -25.21
N LEU A 15 10.12 5.11 -25.78
CA LEU A 15 9.96 4.53 -27.10
C LEU A 15 9.52 5.63 -28.07
N PRO A 16 10.33 5.95 -29.10
CA PRO A 16 9.97 6.94 -30.11
C PRO A 16 8.65 6.60 -30.79
N THR A 17 7.81 7.60 -31.01
CA THR A 17 6.56 7.47 -31.75
C THR A 17 6.49 8.51 -32.87
N SER A 18 5.40 8.51 -33.65
CA SER A 18 5.16 9.52 -34.70
C SER A 18 6.33 9.64 -35.69
N ALA A 19 6.85 8.51 -36.17
CA ALA A 19 8.02 8.42 -37.06
C ALA A 19 9.29 9.14 -36.52
N GLY A 20 9.47 9.16 -35.20
CA GLY A 20 10.60 9.82 -34.55
C GLY A 20 10.39 11.30 -34.23
N THR A 21 9.16 11.81 -34.41
CA THR A 21 8.81 13.18 -33.99
C THR A 21 8.69 13.29 -32.47
N GLU A 22 8.15 12.26 -31.83
CA GLU A 22 8.08 12.14 -30.37
C GLU A 22 9.13 11.12 -29.94
N ASP A 23 10.40 11.52 -29.96
CA ASP A 23 11.54 10.66 -29.67
C ASP A 23 11.86 10.49 -28.18
N HIS A 24 11.27 11.35 -27.33
CA HIS A 24 11.37 11.27 -25.88
C HIS A 24 9.99 11.33 -25.20
N VAL A 25 9.63 10.28 -24.45
CA VAL A 25 8.36 10.17 -23.74
C VAL A 25 8.55 9.71 -22.30
N SER A 26 7.61 10.06 -21.41
CA SER A 26 7.75 9.86 -19.96
C SER A 26 7.27 8.51 -19.44
N MET A 27 6.54 7.74 -20.26
CA MET A 27 5.83 6.52 -19.85
C MET A 27 4.89 6.71 -18.64
N GLY A 28 4.42 7.95 -18.41
CA GLY A 28 3.68 8.35 -17.21
C GLY A 28 2.39 7.57 -16.96
N GLY A 29 1.70 7.12 -18.01
CA GLY A 29 0.48 6.32 -17.88
C GLY A 29 0.72 4.95 -17.23
N PHE A 30 1.87 4.31 -17.47
CA PHE A 30 2.22 3.07 -16.76
C PHE A 30 2.76 3.37 -15.37
N ALA A 31 3.50 4.47 -15.20
CA ALA A 31 3.98 4.92 -13.89
C ALA A 31 2.82 5.16 -12.89
N ALA A 32 1.73 5.78 -13.33
CA ALA A 32 0.56 6.00 -12.47
C ALA A 32 -0.15 4.69 -12.10
N ARG A 33 -0.36 3.79 -13.08
CA ARG A 33 -1.03 2.50 -12.84
C ARG A 33 -0.25 1.61 -11.87
N LYS A 34 1.07 1.47 -12.05
CA LYS A 34 1.90 0.66 -11.14
C LYS A 34 1.92 1.24 -9.72
N ALA A 35 1.89 2.57 -9.59
CA ALA A 35 1.85 3.23 -8.28
C ALA A 35 0.54 2.93 -7.55
N LEU A 36 -0.60 3.00 -8.24
CA LEU A 36 -1.90 2.64 -7.67
C LEU A 36 -1.91 1.19 -7.16
N THR A 37 -1.43 0.23 -7.97
CA THR A 37 -1.34 -1.18 -7.55
C THR A 37 -0.45 -1.36 -6.31
N VAL A 38 0.68 -0.65 -6.23
CA VAL A 38 1.55 -0.70 -5.04
C VAL A 38 0.83 -0.19 -3.79
N VAL A 39 0.08 0.92 -3.90
CA VAL A 39 -0.70 1.47 -2.77
C VAL A 39 -1.75 0.48 -2.29
N GLU A 40 -2.54 -0.10 -3.19
CA GLU A 40 -3.55 -1.12 -2.83
C GLU A 40 -2.93 -2.34 -2.12
N ASN A 41 -1.75 -2.77 -2.58
CA ASN A 41 -1.01 -3.85 -1.93
C ASN A 41 -0.50 -3.46 -0.54
N VAL A 42 -0.05 -2.22 -0.35
CA VAL A 42 0.38 -1.72 0.97
C VAL A 42 -0.80 -1.61 1.92
N GLU A 43 -1.95 -1.14 1.47
CA GLU A 43 -3.19 -1.10 2.27
C GLU A 43 -3.53 -2.48 2.83
N ARG A 44 -3.43 -3.54 2.01
CA ARG A 44 -3.64 -4.92 2.45
C ARG A 44 -2.62 -5.36 3.50
N VAL A 45 -1.34 -5.03 3.32
CA VAL A 45 -0.28 -5.37 4.29
C VAL A 45 -0.53 -4.69 5.63
N ILE A 46 -0.82 -3.39 5.63
CA ILE A 46 -1.10 -2.62 6.85
C ILE A 46 -2.39 -3.10 7.52
N ALA A 47 -3.42 -3.47 6.75
CA ALA A 47 -4.64 -4.04 7.31
C ALA A 47 -4.38 -5.37 8.06
N ILE A 48 -3.53 -6.24 7.50
CA ILE A 48 -3.13 -7.51 8.16
C ILE A 48 -2.32 -7.23 9.42
N GLU A 49 -1.37 -6.30 9.36
CA GLU A 49 -0.58 -5.89 10.53
C GLU A 49 -1.47 -5.34 11.65
N LEU A 50 -2.42 -4.46 11.30
CA LEU A 50 -3.37 -3.89 12.25
C LEU A 50 -4.25 -4.98 12.89
N LEU A 51 -4.71 -5.96 12.11
CA LEU A 51 -5.49 -7.08 12.62
C LEU A 51 -4.68 -7.92 13.62
N ALA A 52 -3.43 -8.25 13.29
CA ALA A 52 -2.53 -8.98 14.18
C ALA A 52 -2.23 -8.18 15.46
N ALA A 53 -2.01 -6.86 15.34
CA ALA A 53 -1.78 -5.97 16.47
C ALA A 53 -2.99 -5.91 17.42
N CYS A 54 -4.21 -5.84 16.87
CA CYS A 54 -5.43 -5.91 17.67
C CYS A 54 -5.53 -7.26 18.41
N GLN A 55 -5.15 -8.36 17.77
CA GLN A 55 -5.14 -9.67 18.44
C GLN A 55 -4.11 -9.73 19.57
N ALA A 56 -2.93 -9.16 19.37
CA ALA A 56 -1.91 -9.07 20.40
C ALA A 56 -2.38 -8.22 21.61
N ILE A 57 -3.07 -7.11 21.38
CA ILE A 57 -3.67 -6.29 22.46
C ILE A 57 -4.64 -7.14 23.29
N GLU A 58 -5.44 -8.00 22.64
CA GLU A 58 -6.38 -8.87 23.35
C GLU A 58 -5.67 -9.90 24.25
N PHE A 59 -4.57 -10.49 23.77
CA PHE A 59 -3.77 -11.40 24.60
C PHE A 59 -3.05 -10.72 25.77
N LEU A 60 -2.89 -9.40 25.73
CA LEU A 60 -2.26 -8.62 26.80
C LEU A 60 -3.27 -8.07 27.82
N ARG A 61 -4.57 -8.29 27.65
CA ARG A 61 -5.57 -7.87 28.64
C ARG A 61 -5.27 -8.52 30.01
N PRO A 62 -5.39 -7.79 31.14
CA PRO A 62 -6.11 -6.52 31.30
C PRO A 62 -5.28 -5.25 31.04
N LEU A 63 -4.06 -5.34 30.50
CA LEU A 63 -3.29 -4.15 30.11
C LEU A 63 -4.06 -3.37 29.04
N LYS A 64 -3.92 -2.03 29.09
CA LYS A 64 -4.52 -1.11 28.13
C LYS A 64 -3.45 -0.30 27.44
N THR A 65 -3.69 0.00 26.17
CA THR A 65 -2.85 0.91 25.40
C THR A 65 -3.37 2.35 25.56
N THR A 66 -2.82 3.29 24.80
CA THR A 66 -3.23 4.69 24.84
C THR A 66 -4.67 4.86 24.33
N GLN A 67 -5.37 5.89 24.81
CA GLN A 67 -6.75 6.21 24.41
C GLN A 67 -6.99 6.20 22.89
N PRO A 68 -6.15 6.83 22.03
CA PRO A 68 -6.38 6.79 20.58
C PRO A 68 -6.26 5.37 20.00
N LEU A 69 -5.34 4.55 20.51
CA LEU A 69 -5.17 3.18 20.02
C LEU A 69 -6.30 2.25 20.50
N GLU A 70 -6.85 2.47 21.70
CA GLU A 70 -8.08 1.78 22.13
C GLU A 70 -9.29 2.15 21.26
N ALA A 71 -9.37 3.41 20.79
CA ALA A 71 -10.42 3.82 19.85
C ALA A 71 -10.26 3.13 18.48
N VAL A 72 -9.04 3.03 17.95
CA VAL A 72 -8.76 2.27 16.72
C VAL A 72 -9.08 0.79 16.92
N TYR A 73 -8.65 0.19 18.03
CA TYR A 73 -8.96 -1.20 18.40
C TYR A 73 -10.47 -1.46 18.37
N ALA A 74 -11.26 -0.59 19.00
CA ALA A 74 -12.72 -0.70 19.02
C ALA A 74 -13.33 -0.62 17.61
N ILE A 75 -12.82 0.25 16.73
CA ILE A 75 -13.26 0.34 15.34
C ILE A 75 -12.96 -0.98 14.61
N VAL A 76 -11.75 -1.52 14.73
CA VAL A 76 -11.37 -2.78 14.07
C VAL A 76 -12.25 -3.93 14.56
N ARG A 77 -12.49 -4.03 15.87
CA ARG A 77 -13.34 -5.07 16.47
C ARG A 77 -14.82 -4.96 16.13
N SER A 78 -15.27 -3.79 15.67
CA SER A 78 -16.65 -3.62 15.16
C SER A 78 -16.86 -4.29 13.80
N VAL A 79 -15.80 -4.50 13.03
CA VAL A 79 -15.86 -5.07 11.68
C VAL A 79 -15.40 -6.53 11.67
N VAL A 80 -14.43 -6.89 12.52
CA VAL A 80 -13.85 -8.23 12.60
C VAL A 80 -13.75 -8.67 14.05
N LYS A 81 -14.37 -9.81 14.41
CA LYS A 81 -14.37 -10.35 15.78
C LYS A 81 -13.00 -10.91 16.13
#